data_AF-A0A4Q7R6L6-F1
#
_entry.id   AF-A0A4Q7R6L6-F1
#
_cell.length_a   1.000
_cell.length_b   1.000
_cell.length_c   1.000
_cell.angle_alpha   90.00
_cell.angle_beta   90.00
_cell.angle_gamma   90.00
#
_symmetry.space_group_name_H-M   'P 1'
#
loop_
_entity.id
_entity.type
_entity.pdbx_description
1 polymer ?
#
loop_
_entity_poly.entity_id
_entity_poly.type
_entity_poly.pdbx_seq_one_letter_code
_entity_poly.pdbx_strand_id
1 'polypeptide(L)'
;MKRVVGVAVAVLLSLGSIGVANADESPSPSVTPSVTPTETPTETPTETPTEIPTPTPTPTPTSTPAVVPAAAWSITLDQPAASWEDKPTVFTGRISQPIAGSYITLWQRVPGAWVLRASTRTTTGGVYKFSFVSAYTGTWAFRTMIGVKAETALAISDYRTVPIQDRKILINTPASWYATLTGVSVTGRMVPAEPGKELALQEYLGSGVWRLLNIGTMDAGGNFRLRVPDDLPKTRTVRVVTRYVAQSAMEYSGLAMIVIKAALNPKVYAVSAAMVPYTYRSGCPVVPSSLRLLQLNYWGFDGRVHRGELILRDAAVAKMITVWTSTFASKFPIRQMRRVDVFGGSDIKSMAADNTSAFNCRRVTGDPYSLSPHSYGWAIDINTVENPYLAANGVWYPSNGLAYRNRSVVRPGMLFSSSVATKALIGQGYFWGAYWSKPDYQHFQPK
;
A
#
# COMPACT_ATOMS: atom_id res chain seq x y z
N MET A 1 -46.71 -5.02 12.08
CA MET A 1 -46.54 -3.90 11.11
C MET A 1 -45.21 -3.22 11.44
N LYS A 2 -44.40 -2.67 10.52
CA LYS A 2 -44.54 -2.53 9.05
C LYS A 2 -43.42 -3.33 8.34
N ARG A 3 -43.61 -3.69 7.06
CA ARG A 3 -42.51 -4.16 6.19
C ARG A 3 -41.81 -2.97 5.55
N VAL A 4 -40.51 -3.10 5.26
CA VAL A 4 -39.79 -2.26 4.29
C VAL A 4 -39.28 -3.21 3.20
N VAL A 5 -39.47 -2.84 1.93
CA VAL A 5 -39.16 -3.65 0.75
C VAL A 5 -38.53 -2.76 -0.31
N GLY A 6 -37.54 -3.31 -1.02
CA GLY A 6 -37.05 -2.77 -2.28
C GLY A 6 -35.73 -1.99 -2.20
N VAL A 7 -35.01 -1.77 -3.31
CA VAL A 7 -35.17 -2.34 -4.67
C VAL A 7 -33.76 -2.56 -5.25
N ALA A 8 -33.53 -3.68 -5.94
CA ALA A 8 -32.31 -3.87 -6.72
C ALA A 8 -32.48 -3.18 -8.09
N VAL A 9 -31.60 -2.22 -8.41
CA VAL A 9 -31.60 -1.52 -9.70
C VAL A 9 -30.56 -2.16 -10.62
N ALA A 10 -31.02 -2.82 -11.68
CA ALA A 10 -30.17 -3.23 -12.80
C ALA A 10 -30.10 -2.09 -13.81
N VAL A 11 -28.89 -1.78 -14.29
CA VAL A 11 -28.67 -0.77 -15.34
C VAL A 11 -28.47 -1.51 -16.67
N LEU A 12 -29.40 -1.32 -17.61
CA LEU A 12 -29.21 -1.77 -18.99
C LEU A 12 -28.28 -0.81 -19.73
N LEU A 13 -27.38 -1.37 -20.54
CA LEU A 13 -26.68 -0.65 -21.60
C LEU A 13 -27.63 -0.51 -22.80
N SER A 14 -27.85 0.72 -23.26
CA SER A 14 -28.52 1.03 -24.53
C SER A 14 -27.53 1.60 -25.54
N LEU A 15 -27.72 1.28 -26.82
CA LEU A 15 -26.90 1.81 -27.91
C LEU A 15 -27.37 3.22 -28.31
N GLY A 16 -26.43 4.04 -28.77
CA GLY A 16 -26.71 5.34 -29.39
C GLY A 16 -25.64 5.68 -30.42
N SER A 17 -25.96 5.47 -31.70
CA SER A 17 -25.05 5.70 -32.82
C SER A 17 -25.42 6.99 -33.58
N ILE A 18 -24.47 7.92 -33.72
CA ILE A 18 -24.54 9.04 -34.67
C ILE A 18 -23.13 9.20 -35.26
N GLY A 19 -23.03 9.43 -36.58
CA GLY A 19 -21.76 9.67 -37.28
C GLY A 19 -21.95 10.43 -38.59
N VAL A 20 -20.86 11.06 -39.05
CA VAL A 20 -20.66 11.84 -40.30
C VAL A 20 -19.15 11.66 -40.61
N ALA A 21 -18.72 10.95 -41.65
CA ALA A 21 -18.48 11.39 -43.05
C ALA A 21 -17.44 12.54 -43.16
N ASN A 22 -16.54 12.61 -44.17
CA ASN A 22 -16.19 11.76 -45.33
C ASN A 22 -14.74 12.13 -45.78
N ALA A 23 -14.01 11.41 -46.64
CA ALA A 23 -14.20 10.10 -47.28
C ALA A 23 -12.89 9.26 -47.10
N ASP A 24 -12.08 8.72 -48.03
CA ASP A 24 -12.05 8.47 -49.50
C ASP A 24 -10.87 7.46 -49.77
N GLU A 25 -10.57 6.83 -50.92
CA GLU A 25 -11.14 6.78 -52.29
C GLU A 25 -10.74 5.42 -52.96
N SER A 26 -11.51 4.94 -53.96
CA SER A 26 -11.09 4.10 -55.12
C SER A 26 -10.54 2.65 -54.95
N PRO A 27 -10.53 1.78 -56.01
CA PRO A 27 -11.37 0.56 -55.92
C PRO A 27 -10.82 -0.80 -56.48
N SER A 28 -11.64 -1.86 -56.24
CA SER A 28 -11.94 -3.15 -56.96
C SER A 28 -11.25 -3.57 -58.29
N PRO A 29 -11.44 -4.83 -58.80
CA PRO A 29 -12.27 -5.99 -58.36
C PRO A 29 -11.44 -7.31 -58.18
N SER A 30 -11.87 -8.49 -57.70
CA SER A 30 -13.14 -9.29 -57.64
C SER A 30 -13.50 -10.13 -58.88
N VAL A 31 -13.44 -11.48 -58.78
CA VAL A 31 -14.29 -12.49 -59.51
C VAL A 31 -14.38 -13.81 -58.70
N THR A 32 -15.55 -14.47 -58.67
CA THR A 32 -15.79 -15.85 -58.18
C THR A 32 -16.87 -16.55 -59.04
N PRO A 33 -16.67 -17.80 -59.49
CA PRO A 33 -17.59 -18.93 -59.15
C PRO A 33 -16.82 -20.29 -58.98
N SER A 34 -17.29 -21.40 -58.40
CA SER A 34 -18.60 -21.99 -58.04
C SER A 34 -19.32 -22.81 -59.14
N VAL A 35 -19.28 -24.15 -59.06
CA VAL A 35 -20.24 -25.14 -59.66
C VAL A 35 -20.07 -26.58 -59.07
N THR A 36 -21.08 -27.44 -59.27
CA THR A 36 -21.26 -28.86 -58.85
C THR A 36 -22.25 -29.53 -59.85
N PRO A 37 -22.62 -30.85 -59.82
CA PRO A 37 -21.97 -32.13 -59.43
C PRO A 37 -21.95 -33.16 -60.62
N THR A 38 -21.83 -34.49 -60.35
CA THR A 38 -22.63 -35.63 -60.93
C THR A 38 -21.87 -36.90 -61.47
N GLU A 39 -22.24 -38.05 -60.88
CA GLU A 39 -22.30 -39.50 -61.28
C GLU A 39 -21.29 -40.26 -62.20
N THR A 40 -20.78 -41.41 -61.68
CA THR A 40 -21.04 -42.84 -62.05
C THR A 40 -21.23 -43.21 -63.55
N PRO A 41 -20.59 -44.27 -64.14
CA PRO A 41 -20.59 -45.65 -63.61
C PRO A 41 -19.39 -46.61 -63.86
N THR A 42 -19.48 -47.75 -63.16
CA THR A 42 -19.04 -49.15 -63.40
C THR A 42 -18.42 -49.58 -64.74
N GLU A 43 -17.34 -50.39 -64.70
CA GLU A 43 -17.31 -51.72 -65.34
C GLU A 43 -16.22 -52.68 -64.77
N THR A 44 -16.36 -53.98 -65.04
CA THR A 44 -15.54 -55.09 -64.52
C THR A 44 -15.17 -56.08 -65.63
N PRO A 45 -13.90 -56.49 -65.75
CA PRO A 45 -13.54 -57.74 -66.42
C PRO A 45 -13.06 -58.83 -65.44
N THR A 46 -13.48 -60.07 -65.69
CA THR A 46 -13.01 -61.28 -65.02
C THR A 46 -12.07 -62.03 -65.95
N GLU A 47 -10.92 -62.51 -65.45
CA GLU A 47 -10.17 -63.59 -66.10
C GLU A 47 -9.84 -64.72 -65.11
N THR A 48 -9.61 -65.92 -65.66
CA THR A 48 -9.69 -67.22 -64.99
C THR A 48 -8.27 -67.83 -64.86
N PRO A 49 -7.94 -68.56 -63.78
CA PRO A 49 -6.55 -68.84 -63.43
C PRO A 49 -5.86 -69.87 -64.34
N THR A 50 -4.53 -69.78 -64.41
CA THR A 50 -3.63 -70.84 -64.89
C THR A 50 -2.90 -71.45 -63.71
N GLU A 51 -3.03 -72.76 -63.52
CA GLU A 51 -2.30 -73.49 -62.47
C GLU A 51 -0.83 -73.73 -62.87
N ILE A 52 0.08 -73.54 -61.92
CA ILE A 52 1.51 -73.90 -62.03
C ILE A 52 1.86 -74.73 -60.79
N PRO A 53 2.51 -75.90 -60.93
CA PRO A 53 2.55 -76.91 -59.86
C PRO A 53 3.40 -76.52 -58.64
N THR A 54 2.87 -76.88 -57.47
CA THR A 54 3.45 -76.66 -56.13
C THR A 54 4.81 -77.36 -55.93
N PRO A 55 5.87 -76.63 -55.55
CA PRO A 55 7.05 -77.25 -54.95
C PRO A 55 6.78 -77.62 -53.48
N THR A 56 7.12 -78.86 -53.10
CA THR A 56 6.94 -79.36 -51.72
C THR A 56 7.71 -78.51 -50.70
N PRO A 57 7.09 -78.06 -49.59
CA PRO A 57 7.76 -77.21 -48.62
C PRO A 57 8.78 -77.99 -47.78
N THR A 58 10.04 -77.52 -47.78
CA THR A 58 11.04 -77.91 -46.77
C THR A 58 10.58 -77.41 -45.39
N PRO A 59 10.63 -78.22 -44.32
CA PRO A 59 10.28 -77.77 -42.98
C PRO A 59 11.32 -76.79 -42.44
N THR A 60 11.08 -75.50 -42.59
CA THR A 60 11.80 -74.45 -41.88
C THR A 60 11.66 -74.67 -40.37
N PRO A 61 12.74 -74.67 -39.57
CA PRO A 61 12.63 -74.82 -38.13
C PRO A 61 11.86 -73.63 -37.55
N THR A 62 10.69 -73.89 -36.97
CA THR A 62 9.90 -72.88 -36.26
C THR A 62 10.75 -72.27 -35.15
N SER A 63 11.13 -71.01 -35.31
CA SER A 63 11.76 -70.26 -34.23
C SER A 63 10.74 -70.12 -33.10
N THR A 64 11.01 -70.77 -31.96
CA THR A 64 10.28 -70.53 -30.72
C THR A 64 10.23 -69.02 -30.50
N PRO A 65 9.03 -68.39 -30.36
CA PRO A 65 8.95 -66.97 -30.14
C PRO A 65 9.77 -66.59 -28.91
N ALA A 66 10.82 -65.79 -29.11
CA ALA A 66 11.60 -65.26 -28.01
C ALA A 66 10.64 -64.48 -27.12
N VAL A 67 10.43 -64.95 -25.89
CA VAL A 67 9.50 -64.31 -24.95
C VAL A 67 10.04 -62.92 -24.66
N VAL A 68 9.44 -61.92 -25.31
CA VAL A 68 9.74 -60.51 -25.05
C VAL A 68 9.49 -60.29 -23.56
N PRO A 69 10.52 -60.00 -22.74
CA PRO A 69 10.34 -59.90 -21.31
C PRO A 69 9.35 -58.77 -21.04
N ALA A 70 8.26 -59.09 -20.34
CA ALA A 70 7.15 -58.16 -20.12
C ALA A 70 7.70 -56.85 -19.54
N ALA A 71 7.44 -55.74 -20.26
CA ALA A 71 8.12 -54.47 -20.02
C ALA A 71 8.03 -54.06 -18.54
N ALA A 72 9.19 -53.93 -17.90
CA ALA A 72 9.29 -53.73 -16.46
C ALA A 72 8.45 -52.52 -16.03
N TRP A 73 7.68 -52.71 -14.96
CA TRP A 73 6.90 -51.63 -14.37
C TRP A 73 7.84 -50.54 -13.86
N SER A 74 7.51 -49.29 -14.15
CA SER A 74 8.21 -48.13 -13.58
C SER A 74 7.19 -47.06 -13.17
N ILE A 75 7.62 -46.18 -12.28
CA ILE A 75 6.79 -45.12 -11.69
C ILE A 75 7.65 -43.86 -11.48
N THR A 76 7.22 -42.74 -12.07
CA THR A 76 7.93 -41.46 -11.97
C THR A 76 7.34 -40.61 -10.86
N LEU A 77 8.15 -40.13 -9.92
CA LEU A 77 7.75 -39.05 -9.01
C LEU A 77 8.27 -37.72 -9.57
N ASP A 78 7.34 -36.83 -9.93
CA ASP A 78 7.66 -35.47 -10.33
C ASP A 78 8.22 -34.70 -9.12
N GLN A 79 9.16 -33.78 -9.33
CA GLN A 79 9.71 -32.98 -8.23
C GLN A 79 8.62 -32.04 -7.66
N PRO A 80 8.18 -32.21 -6.39
CA PRO A 80 7.17 -31.33 -5.82
C PRO A 80 7.75 -29.95 -5.55
N ALA A 81 6.90 -28.93 -5.63
CA ALA A 81 7.25 -27.58 -5.18
C ALA A 81 7.52 -27.53 -3.67
N ALA A 82 8.28 -26.52 -3.23
CA ALA A 82 8.40 -26.19 -1.83
C ALA A 82 7.01 -25.93 -1.21
N SER A 83 6.79 -26.44 0.01
CA SER A 83 5.49 -26.38 0.68
C SER A 83 5.65 -25.98 2.15
N TRP A 84 4.55 -25.90 2.88
CA TRP A 84 4.45 -25.34 4.24
C TRP A 84 3.88 -26.40 5.20
N GLU A 85 4.08 -26.24 6.50
CA GLU A 85 3.54 -27.15 7.52
C GLU A 85 2.01 -27.17 7.57
N ASP A 86 1.33 -26.12 7.10
CA ASP A 86 -0.14 -26.02 7.07
C ASP A 86 -0.77 -26.08 5.67
N LYS A 87 0.04 -26.12 4.59
CA LYS A 87 -0.47 -26.23 3.21
C LYS A 87 -0.30 -27.65 2.65
N PRO A 88 -1.26 -28.17 1.86
CA PRO A 88 -1.11 -29.48 1.25
C PRO A 88 -0.05 -29.46 0.15
N THR A 89 1.00 -30.25 0.35
CA THR A 89 1.99 -30.56 -0.68
C THR A 89 1.35 -31.47 -1.73
N VAL A 90 1.36 -31.04 -2.99
CA VAL A 90 0.86 -31.83 -4.12
C VAL A 90 1.99 -32.65 -4.71
N PHE A 91 1.77 -33.95 -4.89
CA PHE A 91 2.68 -34.86 -5.58
C PHE A 91 1.98 -35.44 -6.81
N THR A 92 2.67 -35.46 -7.94
CA THR A 92 2.18 -36.03 -9.20
C THR A 92 3.18 -37.02 -9.78
N GLY A 93 2.74 -37.77 -10.78
CA GLY A 93 3.57 -38.73 -11.47
C GLY A 93 2.76 -39.63 -12.39
N ARG A 94 3.43 -40.58 -13.04
CA ARG A 94 2.78 -41.63 -13.83
C ARG A 94 3.45 -42.98 -13.65
N ILE A 95 2.69 -44.03 -14.00
CA ILE A 95 3.20 -45.39 -14.19
C ILE A 95 3.45 -45.69 -15.67
N SER A 96 4.36 -46.62 -15.98
CA SER A 96 4.72 -46.97 -17.37
C SER A 96 3.60 -47.64 -18.15
N GLN A 97 2.85 -48.54 -17.51
CA GLN A 97 1.65 -49.14 -18.08
C GLN A 97 0.45 -48.23 -17.77
N PRO A 98 -0.25 -47.62 -18.76
CA PRO A 98 -1.19 -46.50 -18.55
C PRO A 98 -2.56 -46.89 -17.96
N ILE A 99 -2.60 -47.93 -17.14
CA ILE A 99 -3.79 -48.53 -16.53
C ILE A 99 -4.41 -47.57 -15.52
N ALA A 100 -5.73 -47.38 -15.60
CA ALA A 100 -6.52 -46.65 -14.61
C ALA A 100 -6.88 -47.55 -13.42
N GLY A 101 -7.04 -46.97 -12.24
CA GLY A 101 -7.40 -47.70 -11.02
C GLY A 101 -6.23 -48.39 -10.29
N SER A 102 -5.02 -48.42 -10.85
CA SER A 102 -3.82 -48.95 -10.21
C SER A 102 -3.56 -48.24 -8.88
N TYR A 103 -3.30 -49.00 -7.82
CA TYR A 103 -3.19 -48.46 -6.46
C TYR A 103 -1.76 -47.96 -6.19
N ILE A 104 -1.62 -46.66 -5.89
CA ILE A 104 -0.33 -46.01 -5.68
C ILE A 104 -0.26 -45.49 -4.24
N THR A 105 0.85 -45.72 -3.56
CA THR A 105 1.10 -45.21 -2.19
C THR A 105 2.25 -44.21 -2.14
N LEU A 106 2.09 -43.18 -1.29
CA LEU A 106 3.07 -42.13 -1.02
C LEU A 106 3.73 -42.38 0.34
N TRP A 107 5.05 -42.40 0.36
CA TRP A 107 5.87 -42.69 1.53
C TRP A 107 6.81 -41.54 1.84
N GLN A 108 6.91 -41.15 3.11
CA GLN A 108 7.89 -40.18 3.61
C GLN A 108 9.02 -40.92 4.32
N ARG A 109 10.27 -40.48 4.12
CA ARG A 109 11.40 -40.95 4.93
C ARG A 109 11.44 -40.19 6.24
N VAL A 110 11.48 -40.93 7.34
CA VAL A 110 11.70 -40.46 8.70
C VAL A 110 13.01 -41.06 9.23
N PRO A 111 13.53 -40.68 10.41
CA PRO A 111 14.69 -41.35 11.00
C PRO A 111 14.49 -42.88 11.05
N GLY A 112 15.42 -43.62 10.46
CA GLY A 112 15.41 -45.09 10.41
C GLY A 112 14.43 -45.76 9.43
N ALA A 113 13.37 -45.09 8.95
CA ALA A 113 12.27 -45.77 8.25
C ALA A 113 11.63 -45.00 7.08
N TRP A 114 10.89 -45.72 6.24
CA TRP A 114 9.89 -45.16 5.32
C TRP A 114 8.50 -45.38 5.92
N VAL A 115 7.69 -44.33 6.01
CA VAL A 115 6.33 -44.36 6.59
C VAL A 115 5.31 -43.98 5.53
N LEU A 116 4.27 -44.81 5.39
CA LEU A 116 3.11 -44.56 4.53
C LEU A 116 2.38 -43.28 4.97
N ARG A 117 2.13 -42.36 4.04
CA ARG A 117 1.44 -41.08 4.31
C ARG A 117 0.11 -40.92 3.59
N ALA A 118 -0.01 -41.45 2.37
CA ALA A 118 -1.25 -41.39 1.61
C ALA A 118 -1.35 -42.56 0.62
N SER A 119 -2.56 -42.81 0.12
CA SER A 119 -2.81 -43.69 -1.02
C SER A 119 -3.74 -43.01 -2.01
N THR A 120 -3.67 -43.42 -3.27
CA THR A 120 -4.51 -42.92 -4.37
C THR A 120 -4.66 -44.02 -5.44
N ARG A 121 -5.43 -43.74 -6.49
CA ARG A 121 -5.48 -44.59 -7.69
C ARG A 121 -5.14 -43.77 -8.93
N THR A 122 -4.60 -44.43 -9.94
CA THR A 122 -4.35 -43.80 -11.25
C THR A 122 -5.64 -43.45 -11.98
N THR A 123 -5.60 -42.36 -12.74
CA THR A 123 -6.58 -42.01 -13.75
C THR A 123 -6.19 -42.59 -15.11
N THR A 124 -7.04 -42.39 -16.13
CA THR A 124 -6.75 -42.70 -17.54
C THR A 124 -5.37 -42.17 -17.95
N GLY A 125 -4.55 -43.02 -18.58
CA GLY A 125 -3.18 -42.67 -18.98
C GLY A 125 -2.11 -43.00 -17.92
N GLY A 126 -2.49 -43.58 -16.79
CA GLY A 126 -1.59 -44.01 -15.71
C GLY A 126 -1.09 -42.86 -14.82
N VAL A 127 -1.73 -41.70 -14.86
CA VAL A 127 -1.35 -40.51 -14.07
C VAL A 127 -1.95 -40.60 -12.67
N TYR A 128 -1.28 -40.05 -11.66
CA TYR A 128 -1.83 -39.95 -10.30
C TYR A 128 -1.55 -38.61 -9.63
N LYS A 129 -2.28 -38.34 -8.55
CA LYS A 129 -2.11 -37.15 -7.71
C LYS A 129 -2.31 -37.50 -6.23
N PHE A 130 -1.46 -36.94 -5.37
CA PHE A 130 -1.60 -36.93 -3.92
C PHE A 130 -1.73 -35.50 -3.40
N SER A 131 -2.18 -35.38 -2.15
CA SER A 131 -2.22 -34.16 -1.35
C SER A 131 -1.84 -34.52 0.08
N PHE A 132 -0.78 -33.92 0.64
CA PHE A 132 -0.29 -34.24 1.99
C PHE A 132 0.21 -32.99 2.73
N VAL A 133 -0.35 -32.72 3.91
CA VAL A 133 0.10 -31.68 4.84
C VAL A 133 1.13 -32.28 5.79
N SER A 134 2.31 -31.67 5.90
CA SER A 134 3.40 -32.19 6.74
C SER A 134 3.39 -31.53 8.11
N ALA A 135 3.08 -32.29 9.17
CA ALA A 135 3.06 -31.78 10.55
C ALA A 135 4.42 -31.26 11.09
N TYR A 136 5.50 -31.36 10.29
CA TYR A 136 6.85 -30.94 10.66
C TYR A 136 7.52 -30.24 9.48
N THR A 137 8.26 -29.19 9.79
CA THR A 137 9.12 -28.41 8.88
C THR A 137 10.45 -29.14 8.62
N GLY A 138 11.24 -28.65 7.67
CA GLY A 138 12.49 -29.26 7.23
C GLY A 138 12.41 -29.90 5.85
N THR A 139 13.53 -30.45 5.37
CA THR A 139 13.62 -31.09 4.05
C THR A 139 13.36 -32.60 4.16
N TRP A 140 12.22 -33.05 3.64
CA TRP A 140 11.78 -34.44 3.76
C TRP A 140 11.86 -35.16 2.42
N ALA A 141 12.39 -36.39 2.40
CA ALA A 141 12.38 -37.24 1.21
C ALA A 141 11.05 -37.99 1.09
N PHE A 142 10.44 -37.97 -0.09
CA PHE A 142 9.23 -38.69 -0.43
C PHE A 142 9.47 -39.62 -1.62
N ARG A 143 8.81 -40.78 -1.66
CA ARG A 143 8.78 -41.67 -2.83
C ARG A 143 7.37 -42.22 -3.04
N THR A 144 7.08 -42.68 -4.24
CA THR A 144 5.80 -43.30 -4.61
C THR A 144 6.02 -44.70 -5.14
N MET A 145 5.07 -45.60 -4.92
CA MET A 145 5.18 -46.99 -5.36
C MET A 145 3.83 -47.60 -5.71
N ILE A 146 3.86 -48.58 -6.62
CA ILE A 146 2.69 -49.32 -7.09
C ILE A 146 2.46 -50.49 -6.13
N GLY A 147 1.39 -50.45 -5.33
CA GLY A 147 1.09 -51.43 -4.28
C GLY A 147 1.13 -50.86 -2.85
N VAL A 148 1.26 -51.76 -1.86
CA VAL A 148 1.10 -51.47 -0.41
C VAL A 148 2.32 -51.75 0.46
N LYS A 149 3.30 -52.52 -0.03
CA LYS A 149 4.51 -52.94 0.70
C LYS A 149 5.70 -52.93 -0.26
N ALA A 150 6.90 -52.56 0.21
CA ALA A 150 8.06 -52.40 -0.66
C ALA A 150 8.54 -53.73 -1.27
N GLU A 151 8.33 -54.83 -0.54
CA GLU A 151 8.73 -56.20 -0.88
C GLU A 151 7.83 -56.81 -1.96
N THR A 152 6.64 -56.22 -2.20
CA THR A 152 5.65 -56.66 -3.20
C THR A 152 5.21 -55.53 -4.13
N ALA A 153 5.99 -54.44 -4.19
CA ALA A 153 5.71 -53.31 -5.08
C ALA A 153 6.07 -53.67 -6.53
N LEU A 154 5.18 -53.41 -7.49
CA LEU A 154 5.49 -53.62 -8.91
C LEU A 154 6.57 -52.64 -9.40
N ALA A 155 6.58 -51.43 -8.83
CA ALA A 155 7.64 -50.44 -9.02
C ALA A 155 7.70 -49.49 -7.82
N ILE A 156 8.89 -48.94 -7.56
CA ILE A 156 9.15 -47.87 -6.58
C ILE A 156 9.90 -46.74 -7.32
N SER A 157 9.50 -45.49 -7.09
CA SER A 157 10.17 -44.33 -7.69
C SER A 157 11.48 -44.01 -6.99
N ASP A 158 12.35 -43.28 -7.69
CA ASP A 158 13.33 -42.40 -7.03
C ASP A 158 12.64 -41.49 -6.01
N TYR A 159 13.38 -41.11 -4.97
CA TYR A 159 12.86 -40.18 -3.99
C TYR A 159 13.09 -38.72 -4.43
N ARG A 160 12.12 -37.86 -4.11
CA ARG A 160 12.22 -36.40 -4.26
C ARG A 160 12.29 -35.77 -2.88
N THR A 161 13.19 -34.81 -2.69
CA THR A 161 13.25 -34.01 -1.48
C THR A 161 12.33 -32.80 -1.59
N VAL A 162 11.54 -32.55 -0.54
CA VAL A 162 10.63 -31.41 -0.47
C VAL A 162 10.98 -30.59 0.77
N PRO A 163 11.37 -29.31 0.63
CA PRO A 163 11.49 -28.40 1.76
C PRO A 163 10.08 -27.98 2.22
N ILE A 164 9.75 -28.32 3.46
CA ILE A 164 8.58 -27.84 4.19
C ILE A 164 9.05 -26.67 5.06
N GLN A 165 8.63 -25.45 4.72
CA GLN A 165 9.18 -24.22 5.32
C GLN A 165 8.26 -23.59 6.36
N ASP A 166 8.81 -23.50 7.58
CA ASP A 166 8.28 -22.82 8.77
C ASP A 166 7.81 -21.40 8.45
N ARG A 167 6.50 -21.16 8.46
CA ARG A 167 5.90 -19.92 7.99
C ARG A 167 5.99 -18.81 9.03
N LYS A 168 6.78 -17.77 8.78
CA LYS A 168 7.04 -16.69 9.74
C LYS A 168 6.98 -15.29 9.15
N ILE A 169 6.37 -14.36 9.89
CA ILE A 169 6.49 -12.91 9.67
C ILE A 169 7.69 -12.40 10.48
N LEU A 170 8.79 -12.09 9.80
CA LEU A 170 9.97 -11.47 10.40
C LEU A 170 9.84 -9.94 10.28
N ILE A 171 9.97 -9.22 11.40
CA ILE A 171 10.03 -7.75 11.41
C ILE A 171 11.47 -7.28 11.64
N ASN A 172 11.84 -6.19 10.97
CA ASN A 172 13.12 -5.52 11.18
C ASN A 172 13.08 -4.73 12.50
N THR A 173 14.20 -4.70 13.23
CA THR A 173 14.34 -3.91 14.46
C THR A 173 14.09 -2.42 14.17
N PRO A 174 13.09 -1.78 14.81
CA PRO A 174 12.86 -0.34 14.64
C PRO A 174 14.02 0.51 15.20
N ALA A 175 14.09 1.76 14.75
CA ALA A 175 14.95 2.74 15.41
C ALA A 175 14.48 3.01 16.85
N SER A 176 15.41 3.30 17.76
CA SER A 176 15.14 3.46 19.19
C SER A 176 14.14 4.58 19.52
N TRP A 177 14.00 5.58 18.63
CA TRP A 177 12.91 6.55 18.63
C TRP A 177 12.76 7.20 17.25
N TYR A 178 11.60 7.85 17.04
CA TYR A 178 11.27 8.64 15.86
C TYR A 178 10.67 9.99 16.29
N ALA A 179 10.86 11.04 15.49
CA ALA A 179 10.13 12.29 15.66
C ALA A 179 8.72 12.20 15.03
N THR A 180 7.75 12.95 15.57
CA THR A 180 6.43 13.11 14.95
C THR A 180 6.51 13.63 13.52
N LEU A 181 5.64 13.11 12.65
CA LEU A 181 5.56 13.41 11.22
C LEU A 181 6.91 13.23 10.49
N THR A 182 7.48 12.03 10.61
CA THR A 182 8.68 11.59 9.86
C THR A 182 8.42 10.40 8.92
N GLY A 183 7.22 9.83 8.91
CA GLY A 183 6.87 8.70 8.04
C GLY A 183 7.28 7.35 8.63
N VAL A 184 7.17 7.22 9.96
CA VAL A 184 7.47 6.00 10.72
C VAL A 184 6.81 4.78 10.06
N SER A 185 7.51 3.65 9.98
CA SER A 185 6.99 2.43 9.37
C SER A 185 7.60 1.19 10.00
N VAL A 186 6.80 0.14 10.20
CA VAL A 186 7.32 -1.21 10.41
C VAL A 186 7.67 -1.79 9.04
N THR A 187 8.87 -2.37 8.92
CA THR A 187 9.30 -3.14 7.75
C THR A 187 9.69 -4.55 8.16
N GLY A 188 9.74 -5.44 7.19
CA GLY A 188 10.06 -6.85 7.43
C GLY A 188 9.78 -7.68 6.20
N ARG A 189 9.77 -9.01 6.37
CA ARG A 189 9.43 -9.97 5.33
C ARG A 189 8.75 -11.21 5.88
N MET A 190 7.93 -11.84 5.06
CA MET A 190 7.43 -13.19 5.32
C MET A 190 8.36 -14.24 4.71
N VAL A 191 8.51 -15.37 5.40
CA VAL A 191 9.31 -16.51 4.95
C VAL A 191 8.44 -17.76 5.07
N PRO A 192 8.27 -18.55 3.99
CA PRO A 192 8.45 -18.15 2.59
C PRO A 192 7.57 -16.94 2.19
N ALA A 193 7.84 -16.36 1.02
CA ALA A 193 7.10 -15.20 0.52
C ALA A 193 5.68 -15.59 0.04
N GLU A 194 4.68 -14.76 0.37
CA GLU A 194 3.40 -14.70 -0.34
C GLU A 194 3.22 -13.31 -1.00
N PRO A 195 3.54 -13.17 -2.30
CA PRO A 195 3.29 -11.93 -3.04
C PRO A 195 1.82 -11.52 -2.97
N GLY A 196 1.56 -10.23 -2.75
CA GLY A 196 0.20 -9.67 -2.70
C GLY A 196 -0.63 -10.04 -1.46
N LYS A 197 -0.18 -10.96 -0.60
CA LYS A 197 -0.89 -11.32 0.64
C LYS A 197 -0.97 -10.12 1.58
N GLU A 198 -2.14 -9.91 2.14
CA GLU A 198 -2.43 -8.73 2.96
C GLU A 198 -2.09 -8.95 4.44
N LEU A 199 -1.47 -7.92 5.03
CA LEU A 199 -1.01 -7.84 6.41
C LEU A 199 -1.70 -6.69 7.16
N ALA A 200 -2.00 -6.90 8.43
CA ALA A 200 -2.41 -5.86 9.37
C ALA A 200 -1.27 -5.51 10.34
N LEU A 201 -0.96 -4.22 10.47
CA LEU A 201 -0.20 -3.69 11.59
C LEU A 201 -1.16 -3.44 12.76
N GLN A 202 -0.89 -4.01 13.92
CA GLN A 202 -1.70 -3.85 15.14
C GLN A 202 -0.90 -3.21 16.28
N GLU A 203 -1.56 -2.36 17.07
CA GLU A 203 -1.07 -1.80 18.33
C GLU A 203 -1.69 -2.53 19.52
N TYR A 204 -0.87 -2.85 20.53
CA TYR A 204 -1.35 -3.37 21.80
C TYR A 204 -1.92 -2.26 22.67
N LEU A 205 -3.11 -2.49 23.25
CA LEU A 205 -3.77 -1.54 24.16
C LEU A 205 -3.75 -1.98 25.63
N GLY A 206 -3.24 -3.18 25.93
CA GLY A 206 -3.32 -3.80 27.26
C GLY A 206 -4.35 -4.93 27.32
N SER A 207 -4.28 -5.77 28.35
CA SER A 207 -5.25 -6.84 28.65
C SER A 207 -5.65 -7.73 27.46
N GLY A 208 -4.69 -8.09 26.59
CA GLY A 208 -4.95 -8.90 25.39
C GLY A 208 -5.58 -8.14 24.21
N VAL A 209 -5.96 -6.87 24.38
CA VAL A 209 -6.64 -6.06 23.35
C VAL A 209 -5.66 -5.52 22.32
N TRP A 210 -5.99 -5.70 21.04
CA TRP A 210 -5.25 -5.19 19.89
C TRP A 210 -6.11 -4.30 19.02
N ARG A 211 -5.54 -3.19 18.54
CA ARG A 211 -6.18 -2.25 17.61
C ARG A 211 -5.44 -2.22 16.28
N LEU A 212 -6.18 -2.25 15.17
CA LEU A 212 -5.62 -2.03 13.84
C LEU A 212 -5.03 -0.61 13.72
N LEU A 213 -3.78 -0.50 13.26
CA LEU A 213 -3.16 0.78 12.88
C LEU A 213 -3.14 0.99 11.37
N ASN A 214 -2.83 -0.06 10.60
CA ASN A 214 -2.66 0.04 9.16
C ASN A 214 -2.79 -1.32 8.47
N ILE A 215 -3.01 -1.31 7.16
CA ILE A 215 -3.12 -2.47 6.27
C ILE A 215 -2.13 -2.27 5.11
N GLY A 216 -1.55 -3.35 4.61
CA GLY A 216 -0.75 -3.32 3.39
C GLY A 216 -0.43 -4.72 2.87
N THR A 217 0.03 -4.81 1.62
CA THR A 217 0.39 -6.07 0.97
C THR A 217 1.89 -6.30 0.94
N MET A 218 2.30 -7.55 0.71
CA MET A 218 3.69 -7.91 0.46
C MET A 218 4.08 -7.80 -1.02
N ASP A 219 5.35 -7.48 -1.27
CA ASP A 219 5.97 -7.51 -2.60
C ASP A 219 6.30 -8.94 -3.08
N ALA A 220 6.86 -9.05 -4.28
CA ALA A 220 7.24 -10.33 -4.89
C ALA A 220 8.33 -11.12 -4.10
N GLY A 221 9.13 -10.45 -3.26
CA GLY A 221 10.10 -11.07 -2.36
C GLY A 221 9.54 -11.39 -0.96
N GLY A 222 8.25 -11.10 -0.73
CA GLY A 222 7.60 -11.25 0.57
C GLY A 222 7.89 -10.11 1.55
N ASN A 223 8.52 -9.01 1.11
CA ASN A 223 8.80 -7.87 1.99
C ASN A 223 7.56 -6.97 2.14
N PHE A 224 7.49 -6.24 3.25
CA PHE A 224 6.40 -5.30 3.51
C PHE A 224 6.88 -4.00 4.15
N ARG A 225 6.10 -2.93 3.98
CA ARG A 225 6.24 -1.66 4.70
C ARG A 225 4.88 -1.13 5.13
N LEU A 226 4.62 -1.11 6.43
CA LEU A 226 3.36 -0.65 7.03
C LEU A 226 3.61 0.65 7.79
N ARG A 227 3.03 1.77 7.34
CA ARG A 227 3.20 3.07 8.03
C ARG A 227 2.55 3.05 9.41
N VAL A 228 3.18 3.70 10.38
CA VAL A 228 2.67 3.90 11.74
C VAL A 228 2.13 5.34 11.83
N PRO A 229 0.92 5.57 12.37
CA PRO A 229 0.45 6.92 12.67
C PRO A 229 1.40 7.62 13.66
N ASP A 230 2.06 8.69 13.20
CA ASP A 230 3.12 9.44 13.90
C ASP A 230 2.76 10.93 14.12
N ASP A 231 1.46 11.21 14.14
CA ASP A 231 0.81 12.45 14.56
C ASP A 231 0.83 12.68 16.09
N LEU A 232 0.91 11.61 16.87
CA LEU A 232 0.88 11.63 18.34
C LEU A 232 2.16 11.07 18.95
N PRO A 233 2.87 11.84 19.79
CA PRO A 233 3.96 11.34 20.62
C PRO A 233 3.47 10.24 21.57
N LYS A 234 3.90 9.00 21.35
CA LYS A 234 3.52 7.83 22.13
C LYS A 234 4.54 6.71 21.95
N THR A 235 4.78 5.91 22.99
CA THR A 235 5.34 4.57 22.83
C THR A 235 4.24 3.60 22.42
N ARG A 236 4.45 2.87 21.33
CA ARG A 236 3.54 1.84 20.82
C ARG A 236 4.22 0.48 20.85
N THR A 237 3.60 -0.52 21.47
CA THR A 237 3.96 -1.93 21.23
C THR A 237 3.10 -2.44 20.07
N VAL A 238 3.75 -3.00 19.04
CA VAL A 238 3.09 -3.38 17.79
C VAL A 238 3.47 -4.79 17.34
N ARG A 239 2.62 -5.39 16.51
CA ARG A 239 2.88 -6.63 15.76
C ARG A 239 2.28 -6.53 14.35
N VAL A 240 2.75 -7.40 13.46
CA VAL A 240 2.20 -7.58 12.10
C VAL A 240 1.54 -8.95 12.02
N VAL A 241 0.37 -9.06 11.38
CA VAL A 241 -0.40 -10.31 11.26
C VAL A 241 -0.94 -10.52 9.86
N THR A 242 -1.09 -11.77 9.40
CA THR A 242 -1.80 -12.07 8.13
C THR A 242 -3.29 -11.79 8.23
N ARG A 243 -3.91 -11.36 7.13
CA ARG A 243 -5.36 -11.18 7.01
C ARG A 243 -6.02 -12.25 6.12
N TYR A 244 -7.35 -12.28 6.16
CA TYR A 244 -8.24 -13.19 5.40
C TYR A 244 -7.93 -14.69 5.57
N VAL A 245 -7.56 -15.07 6.79
CA VAL A 245 -7.36 -16.46 7.23
C VAL A 245 -8.10 -16.68 8.55
N ALA A 246 -8.43 -17.92 8.87
CA ALA A 246 -9.00 -18.28 10.18
C ALA A 246 -7.99 -17.98 11.29
N GLN A 247 -8.45 -17.68 12.51
CA GLN A 247 -7.58 -17.28 13.64
C GLN A 247 -6.53 -18.35 13.99
N SER A 248 -6.83 -19.63 13.79
CA SER A 248 -5.91 -20.76 13.96
C SER A 248 -4.82 -20.87 12.89
N ALA A 249 -4.97 -20.14 11.77
CA ALA A 249 -4.01 -20.04 10.66
C ALA A 249 -3.53 -18.59 10.44
N MET A 250 -3.70 -17.73 11.45
CA MET A 250 -3.10 -16.39 11.44
C MET A 250 -1.64 -16.46 11.85
N GLU A 251 -0.76 -15.90 11.04
CA GLU A 251 0.60 -15.61 11.46
C GLU A 251 0.70 -14.33 12.27
N TYR A 252 1.66 -14.31 13.19
CA TYR A 252 1.99 -13.19 14.05
C TYR A 252 3.49 -12.96 14.03
N SER A 253 3.92 -11.71 13.80
CA SER A 253 5.31 -11.34 14.03
C SER A 253 5.65 -11.35 15.52
N GLY A 254 6.94 -11.38 15.83
CA GLY A 254 7.44 -10.92 17.12
C GLY A 254 6.98 -9.48 17.42
N LEU A 255 7.05 -9.07 18.70
CA LEU A 255 6.64 -7.73 19.11
C LEU A 255 7.75 -6.71 18.87
N ALA A 256 7.37 -5.51 18.40
CA ALA A 256 8.24 -4.35 18.32
C ALA A 256 7.74 -3.22 19.23
N MET A 257 8.66 -2.48 19.85
CA MET A 257 8.36 -1.20 20.48
C MET A 257 8.79 -0.06 19.56
N ILE A 258 7.96 0.97 19.45
CA ILE A 258 8.19 2.17 18.65
C ILE A 258 7.95 3.40 19.52
N VAL A 259 8.99 4.19 19.76
CA VAL A 259 8.91 5.40 20.59
C VAL A 259 8.79 6.63 19.68
N ILE A 260 7.61 7.23 19.61
CA ILE A 260 7.35 8.45 18.84
C ILE A 260 7.45 9.65 19.79
N LYS A 261 8.33 10.61 19.50
CA LYS A 261 8.61 11.79 20.34
C LYS A 261 8.15 13.07 19.66
N ALA A 262 7.66 14.03 20.44
CA ALA A 262 7.36 15.37 19.97
C ALA A 262 8.64 16.07 19.54
N ALA A 263 8.67 16.65 18.34
CA ALA A 263 9.77 17.51 17.91
C ALA A 263 9.29 18.57 16.92
N LEU A 264 9.84 19.79 17.02
CA LEU A 264 9.56 20.89 16.09
C LEU A 264 9.93 20.53 14.64
N ASN A 265 10.99 19.73 14.45
CA ASN A 265 11.46 19.24 13.14
C ASN A 265 11.47 20.33 12.03
N PRO A 266 12.08 21.51 12.28
CA PRO A 266 12.06 22.62 11.35
C PRO A 266 12.92 22.33 10.12
N LYS A 267 12.43 22.68 8.94
CA LYS A 267 13.14 22.59 7.67
C LYS A 267 12.99 23.90 6.91
N VAL A 268 14.04 24.33 6.23
CA VAL A 268 14.11 25.62 5.54
C VAL A 268 14.41 25.37 4.07
N TYR A 269 13.58 25.92 3.19
CA TYR A 269 13.71 25.78 1.74
C TYR A 269 13.80 27.15 1.07
N ALA A 270 14.46 27.21 -0.09
CA ALA A 270 14.43 28.38 -0.96
C ALA A 270 13.03 28.57 -1.58
N VAL A 271 12.65 29.81 -1.86
CA VAL A 271 11.33 30.16 -2.43
C VAL A 271 11.52 30.64 -3.86
N SER A 272 10.74 30.08 -4.80
CA SER A 272 10.62 30.57 -6.17
C SER A 272 9.31 31.33 -6.35
N ALA A 273 9.19 32.13 -7.42
CA ALA A 273 7.94 32.86 -7.72
C ALA A 273 6.72 31.92 -7.84
N ALA A 274 6.92 30.69 -8.31
CA ALA A 274 5.88 29.66 -8.42
C ALA A 274 5.36 29.14 -7.06
N MET A 275 6.00 29.46 -5.94
CA MET A 275 5.54 29.14 -4.58
C MET A 275 4.74 30.28 -3.90
N VAL A 276 4.66 31.44 -4.56
CA VAL A 276 4.01 32.68 -4.09
C VAL A 276 3.26 33.46 -5.21
N PRO A 277 2.66 32.83 -6.24
CA PRO A 277 2.08 33.53 -7.39
C PRO A 277 0.96 34.52 -7.03
N TYR A 278 0.28 34.36 -5.89
CA TYR A 278 -0.78 35.29 -5.45
C TYR A 278 -0.31 36.26 -4.35
N THR A 279 0.71 35.88 -3.57
CA THR A 279 1.27 36.69 -2.47
C THR A 279 2.47 37.55 -2.86
N TYR A 280 3.03 37.40 -4.06
CA TYR A 280 4.09 38.24 -4.63
C TYR A 280 3.66 38.80 -6.01
N ARG A 281 4.14 40.00 -6.35
CA ARG A 281 4.08 40.60 -7.69
C ARG A 281 5.21 41.62 -7.86
N SER A 282 5.42 42.14 -9.07
CA SER A 282 6.39 43.22 -9.29
C SER A 282 6.05 44.45 -8.42
N GLY A 283 7.07 45.14 -7.91
CA GLY A 283 6.93 46.24 -6.94
C GLY A 283 6.77 45.82 -5.48
N CYS A 284 6.76 44.52 -5.15
CA CYS A 284 6.84 44.06 -3.76
C CYS A 284 8.26 44.27 -3.17
N PRO A 285 8.39 44.67 -1.89
CA PRO A 285 9.67 45.06 -1.29
C PRO A 285 10.57 43.86 -0.92
N VAL A 286 10.20 42.63 -1.30
CA VAL A 286 10.98 41.41 -1.13
C VAL A 286 10.75 40.52 -2.35
N VAL A 287 11.82 40.15 -3.03
CA VAL A 287 11.79 39.17 -4.12
C VAL A 287 11.77 37.74 -3.56
N PRO A 288 11.22 36.74 -4.28
CA PRO A 288 11.13 35.37 -3.79
C PRO A 288 12.46 34.75 -3.35
N SER A 289 13.58 35.11 -3.99
CA SER A 289 14.92 34.66 -3.62
C SER A 289 15.42 35.15 -2.25
N SER A 290 14.83 36.22 -1.69
CA SER A 290 15.05 36.69 -0.31
C SER A 290 14.02 36.14 0.69
N LEU A 291 13.10 35.29 0.23
CA LEU A 291 12.14 34.57 1.06
C LEU A 291 12.59 33.11 1.29
N ARG A 292 12.14 32.53 2.39
CA ARG A 292 12.35 31.12 2.74
C ARG A 292 11.03 30.50 3.18
N LEU A 293 10.83 29.24 2.79
CA LEU A 293 9.75 28.40 3.32
C LEU A 293 10.28 27.70 4.57
N LEU A 294 9.80 28.13 5.73
CA LEU A 294 9.99 27.44 7.00
C LEU A 294 8.83 26.45 7.17
N GLN A 295 9.14 25.16 7.08
CA GLN A 295 8.22 24.06 7.31
C GLN A 295 8.51 23.44 8.68
N LEU A 296 7.53 23.39 9.58
CA LEU A 296 7.73 22.94 10.97
C LEU A 296 6.50 22.21 11.54
N ASN A 297 6.68 21.50 12.64
CA ASN A 297 5.61 20.84 13.37
C ASN A 297 4.96 21.80 14.39
N TYR A 298 3.63 21.80 14.49
CA TYR A 298 2.87 22.55 15.50
C TYR A 298 1.87 21.65 16.23
N TRP A 299 1.40 22.05 17.42
CA TRP A 299 0.32 21.35 18.12
C TRP A 299 -1.03 21.89 17.68
N GLY A 300 -1.94 21.00 17.26
CA GLY A 300 -3.29 21.34 16.86
C GLY A 300 -4.23 21.52 18.06
N PHE A 301 -5.36 22.18 17.83
CA PHE A 301 -6.49 22.24 18.79
C PHE A 301 -7.07 20.85 19.13
N ASP A 302 -6.83 19.84 18.30
CA ASP A 302 -7.22 18.45 18.53
C ASP A 302 -6.21 17.64 19.38
N GLY A 303 -5.14 18.29 19.86
CA GLY A 303 -4.10 17.67 20.67
C GLY A 303 -3.11 16.81 19.89
N ARG A 304 -3.07 16.89 18.55
CA ARG A 304 -2.07 16.19 17.69
C ARG A 304 -0.95 17.12 17.25
N VAL A 305 0.13 16.54 16.74
CA VAL A 305 1.16 17.27 16.00
C VAL A 305 0.79 17.29 14.51
N HIS A 306 0.76 18.49 13.93
CA HIS A 306 0.48 18.77 12.52
C HIS A 306 1.70 19.44 11.87
N ARG A 307 1.73 19.49 10.53
CA ARG A 307 2.80 20.16 9.76
C ARG A 307 2.31 21.49 9.19
N GLY A 308 3.06 22.56 9.46
CA GLY A 308 2.78 23.92 9.00
C GLY A 308 3.83 24.49 8.07
N GLU A 309 3.45 25.53 7.33
CA GLU A 309 4.28 26.26 6.36
C GLU A 309 4.18 27.78 6.55
N LEU A 310 5.32 28.43 6.79
CA LEU A 310 5.46 29.89 6.79
C LEU A 310 6.41 30.33 5.68
N ILE A 311 6.00 31.32 4.87
CA ILE A 311 6.93 32.08 4.03
C ILE A 311 7.39 33.29 4.83
N LEU A 312 8.70 33.42 4.99
CA LEU A 312 9.38 34.43 5.80
C LEU A 312 10.50 35.07 4.97
N ARG A 313 10.97 36.27 5.35
CA ARG A 313 12.29 36.74 4.90
C ARG A 313 13.36 35.82 5.48
N ASP A 314 14.43 35.55 4.72
CA ASP A 314 15.56 34.73 5.18
C ASP A 314 16.11 35.13 6.57
N ALA A 315 16.36 36.42 6.79
CA ALA A 315 16.82 36.96 8.07
C ALA A 315 15.82 36.83 9.24
N ALA A 316 14.55 36.50 8.98
CA ALA A 316 13.54 36.23 10.02
C ALA A 316 13.53 34.75 10.49
N VAL A 317 14.06 33.82 9.69
CA VAL A 317 13.89 32.37 9.88
C VAL A 317 14.45 31.91 11.23
N ALA A 318 15.67 32.33 11.59
CA ALA A 318 16.29 31.93 12.86
C ALA A 318 15.46 32.38 14.07
N LYS A 319 14.98 33.64 14.06
CA LYS A 319 14.09 34.17 15.11
C LYS A 319 12.80 33.37 15.23
N MET A 320 12.19 33.01 14.09
CA MET A 320 10.98 32.20 14.07
C MET A 320 11.20 30.77 14.56
N ILE A 321 12.34 30.13 14.25
CA ILE A 321 12.67 28.81 14.79
C ILE A 321 12.77 28.87 16.33
N THR A 322 13.38 29.92 16.89
CA THR A 322 13.41 30.13 18.36
C THR A 322 11.99 30.30 18.93
N VAL A 323 11.16 31.17 18.34
CA VAL A 323 9.76 31.38 18.75
C VAL A 323 8.96 30.07 18.74
N TRP A 324 9.04 29.32 17.63
CA TRP A 324 8.30 28.08 17.47
C TRP A 324 8.85 26.95 18.33
N THR A 325 10.12 26.98 18.73
CA THR A 325 10.68 26.03 19.72
C THR A 325 10.00 26.19 21.08
N SER A 326 9.93 27.41 21.62
CA SER A 326 9.23 27.68 22.88
C SER A 326 7.73 27.42 22.78
N THR A 327 7.12 27.83 21.67
CA THR A 327 5.67 27.69 21.43
C THR A 327 5.27 26.21 21.32
N PHE A 328 6.02 25.39 20.58
CA PHE A 328 5.82 23.94 20.48
C PHE A 328 6.06 23.22 21.82
N ALA A 329 7.09 23.59 22.57
CA ALA A 329 7.38 23.02 23.88
C ALA A 329 6.24 23.28 24.89
N SER A 330 5.65 24.48 24.86
CA SER A 330 4.48 24.84 25.67
C SER A 330 3.15 24.23 25.21
N LYS A 331 3.12 23.47 24.10
CA LYS A 331 1.91 22.92 23.46
C LYS A 331 0.83 23.96 23.17
N PHE A 332 1.21 25.20 22.87
CA PHE A 332 0.26 26.24 22.49
C PHE A 332 -0.47 25.83 21.20
N PRO A 333 -1.81 25.75 21.18
CA PRO A 333 -2.54 25.20 20.06
C PRO A 333 -2.60 26.21 18.90
N ILE A 334 -2.31 25.72 17.71
CA ILE A 334 -2.44 26.43 16.44
C ILE A 334 -3.51 25.74 15.61
N ARG A 335 -4.42 26.49 14.99
CA ARG A 335 -5.50 25.90 14.18
C ARG A 335 -4.95 25.33 12.88
N GLN A 336 -4.40 26.21 12.05
CA GLN A 336 -3.61 25.85 10.89
C GLN A 336 -2.48 26.86 10.69
N MET A 337 -1.45 26.44 9.95
CA MET A 337 -0.32 27.27 9.59
C MET A 337 -0.01 27.04 8.11
N ARG A 338 -0.58 27.88 7.25
CA ARG A 338 -0.50 27.75 5.79
C ARG A 338 -0.09 29.08 5.14
N ARG A 339 0.64 28.97 4.04
CA ARG A 339 0.99 30.11 3.17
C ARG A 339 -0.28 30.82 2.70
N VAL A 340 -0.36 32.15 2.82
CA VAL A 340 -1.56 32.93 2.40
C VAL A 340 -1.88 32.75 0.90
N ASP A 341 -0.88 32.34 0.12
CA ASP A 341 -0.95 31.93 -1.27
C ASP A 341 -2.04 30.86 -1.54
N VAL A 342 -2.28 29.91 -0.63
CA VAL A 342 -3.32 28.87 -0.78
C VAL A 342 -4.75 29.43 -0.70
N PHE A 343 -4.91 30.68 -0.27
CA PHE A 343 -6.17 31.42 -0.24
C PHE A 343 -6.28 32.41 -1.41
N GLY A 344 -5.41 32.29 -2.42
CA GLY A 344 -5.29 33.23 -3.54
C GLY A 344 -4.78 34.61 -3.11
N GLY A 345 -3.87 34.66 -2.13
CA GLY A 345 -3.36 35.90 -1.54
C GLY A 345 -4.40 36.68 -0.72
N SER A 346 -5.63 36.18 -0.64
CA SER A 346 -6.75 36.87 0.02
C SER A 346 -6.63 36.79 1.53
N ASP A 347 -6.24 37.92 2.11
CA ASP A 347 -6.08 38.12 3.55
C ASP A 347 -7.34 37.78 4.35
N ILE A 348 -8.50 38.28 3.89
CA ILE A 348 -9.79 38.05 4.54
C ILE A 348 -10.15 36.55 4.55
N LYS A 349 -9.84 35.81 3.47
CA LYS A 349 -10.05 34.35 3.42
C LYS A 349 -9.09 33.61 4.35
N SER A 350 -7.83 34.03 4.42
CA SER A 350 -6.83 33.48 5.36
C SER A 350 -7.26 33.71 6.81
N MET A 351 -7.69 34.93 7.15
CA MET A 351 -8.13 35.27 8.51
C MET A 351 -9.42 34.54 8.89
N ALA A 352 -10.44 34.51 8.02
CA ALA A 352 -11.70 33.82 8.31
C ALA A 352 -11.53 32.30 8.45
N ALA A 353 -10.48 31.73 7.84
CA ALA A 353 -10.10 30.33 8.00
C ALA A 353 -9.25 30.05 9.26
N ASP A 354 -9.02 31.05 10.12
CA ASP A 354 -8.23 30.91 11.35
C ASP A 354 -6.78 30.44 11.11
N ASN A 355 -6.05 31.18 10.28
CA ASN A 355 -4.73 30.78 9.79
C ASN A 355 -3.59 31.52 10.50
N THR A 356 -2.55 30.79 10.90
CA THR A 356 -1.27 31.38 11.33
C THR A 356 -0.36 31.58 10.13
N SER A 357 0.04 32.82 9.83
CA SER A 357 0.71 33.15 8.57
C SER A 357 1.62 34.38 8.64
N ALA A 358 2.57 34.49 7.70
CA ALA A 358 3.57 35.55 7.67
C ALA A 358 3.55 36.34 6.34
N PHE A 359 4.33 35.97 5.32
CA PHE A 359 4.41 36.78 4.10
C PHE A 359 3.10 36.85 3.28
N ASN A 360 2.66 38.09 3.00
CA ASN A 360 1.67 38.44 1.98
C ASN A 360 1.92 39.88 1.51
N CYS A 361 2.32 40.09 0.26
CA CYS A 361 2.51 41.43 -0.29
C CYS A 361 1.17 42.07 -0.67
N ARG A 362 0.70 43.01 0.16
CA ARG A 362 -0.59 43.68 0.00
C ARG A 362 -0.64 45.04 0.70
N ARG A 363 -1.64 45.86 0.35
CA ARG A 363 -2.08 46.99 1.19
C ARG A 363 -2.69 46.48 2.51
N VAL A 364 -2.80 47.34 3.52
CA VAL A 364 -3.40 47.00 4.81
C VAL A 364 -4.89 46.67 4.65
N THR A 365 -5.42 45.78 5.49
CA THR A 365 -6.81 45.32 5.34
C THR A 365 -7.73 46.31 6.05
N GLY A 366 -8.52 47.06 5.27
CA GLY A 366 -9.27 48.21 5.75
C GLY A 366 -8.53 49.56 5.67
N ASP A 367 -7.28 49.58 5.18
CA ASP A 367 -6.56 50.80 4.78
C ASP A 367 -5.85 50.58 3.43
N PRO A 368 -6.36 51.15 2.33
CA PRO A 368 -5.77 50.96 1.01
C PRO A 368 -4.50 51.81 0.80
N TYR A 369 -4.12 52.72 1.69
CA TYR A 369 -2.99 53.63 1.47
C TYR A 369 -1.67 53.06 2.01
N SER A 370 -1.69 52.37 3.15
CA SER A 370 -0.49 51.74 3.73
C SER A 370 -0.16 50.38 3.11
N LEU A 371 1.14 50.10 2.93
CA LEU A 371 1.62 48.74 2.62
C LEU A 371 1.70 47.90 3.90
N SER A 372 1.17 46.67 3.88
CA SER A 372 1.14 45.80 5.06
C SER A 372 2.56 45.35 5.48
N PRO A 373 2.88 45.29 6.79
CA PRO A 373 4.13 44.72 7.31
C PRO A 373 4.43 43.31 6.81
N HIS A 374 3.39 42.53 6.50
CA HIS A 374 3.48 41.19 5.89
C HIS A 374 4.15 41.18 4.52
N SER A 375 4.12 42.32 3.80
CA SER A 375 4.78 42.49 2.51
C SER A 375 6.30 42.44 2.61
N TYR A 376 6.86 42.69 3.80
CA TYR A 376 8.29 42.68 4.06
C TYR A 376 8.82 41.32 4.56
N GLY A 377 7.94 40.31 4.68
CA GLY A 377 8.29 38.95 5.13
C GLY A 377 8.73 38.84 6.60
N TRP A 378 8.55 39.92 7.38
CA TRP A 378 8.93 39.98 8.78
C TRP A 378 7.78 39.68 9.74
N ALA A 379 6.57 40.14 9.43
CA ALA A 379 5.43 40.05 10.35
C ALA A 379 4.80 38.65 10.38
N ILE A 380 4.06 38.35 11.46
CA ILE A 380 3.31 37.11 11.65
C ILE A 380 1.99 37.37 12.39
N ASP A 381 0.92 36.77 11.88
CA ASP A 381 -0.40 36.69 12.51
C ASP A 381 -0.61 35.25 13.04
N ILE A 382 -1.19 35.09 14.24
CA ILE A 382 -1.38 33.78 14.89
C ILE A 382 -2.83 33.57 15.33
N ASN A 383 -3.43 32.45 14.89
CA ASN A 383 -4.84 32.06 15.15
C ASN A 383 -5.80 33.27 15.03
N THR A 384 -5.98 33.74 13.80
CA THR A 384 -6.68 34.98 13.44
C THR A 384 -8.13 35.05 13.94
N VAL A 385 -8.80 33.91 14.19
CA VAL A 385 -10.17 33.91 14.78
C VAL A 385 -10.13 34.00 16.31
N GLU A 386 -9.18 33.34 16.98
CA GLU A 386 -8.96 33.51 18.43
C GLU A 386 -8.40 34.90 18.78
N ASN A 387 -7.77 35.58 17.82
CA ASN A 387 -7.03 36.82 18.02
C ASN A 387 -7.42 37.90 16.98
N PRO A 388 -8.71 38.29 16.91
CA PRO A 388 -9.18 39.23 15.89
C PRO A 388 -8.52 40.61 16.05
N TYR A 389 -8.48 41.39 14.97
CA TYR A 389 -8.04 42.78 14.97
C TYR A 389 -9.19 43.77 14.77
N LEU A 390 -9.04 44.96 15.34
CA LEU A 390 -9.96 46.09 15.14
C LEU A 390 -9.41 47.01 14.04
N ALA A 391 -10.04 47.02 12.88
CA ALA A 391 -9.61 47.83 11.75
C ALA A 391 -9.84 49.34 11.96
N ALA A 392 -9.17 50.16 11.15
CA ALA A 392 -9.25 51.62 11.22
C ALA A 392 -10.70 52.16 11.12
N ASN A 393 -11.58 51.47 10.36
CA ASN A 393 -13.00 51.77 10.22
C ASN A 393 -13.90 51.30 11.39
N GLY A 394 -13.33 50.72 12.45
CA GLY A 394 -14.07 50.22 13.61
C GLY A 394 -14.68 48.82 13.44
N VAL A 395 -14.43 48.14 12.32
CA VAL A 395 -14.89 46.76 12.09
C VAL A 395 -13.88 45.76 12.65
N TRP A 396 -14.37 44.74 13.36
CA TRP A 396 -13.56 43.61 13.80
C TRP A 396 -13.41 42.58 12.68
N TYR A 397 -12.18 42.13 12.45
CA TYR A 397 -11.85 41.08 11.49
C TYR A 397 -11.07 39.94 12.17
N PRO A 398 -11.27 38.68 11.75
CA PRO A 398 -12.35 38.22 10.87
C PRO A 398 -13.70 38.26 11.59
N SER A 399 -14.81 38.28 10.85
CA SER A 399 -16.16 38.43 11.44
C SER A 399 -16.58 37.27 12.34
N ASN A 400 -16.05 36.06 12.11
CA ASN A 400 -16.22 34.92 13.02
C ASN A 400 -15.36 35.00 14.30
N GLY A 401 -14.39 35.92 14.37
CA GLY A 401 -13.58 36.19 15.57
C GLY A 401 -14.29 37.03 16.65
N LEU A 402 -15.48 37.58 16.38
CA LEU A 402 -16.21 38.48 17.30
C LEU A 402 -16.40 37.91 18.73
N ALA A 403 -16.51 36.58 18.87
CA ALA A 403 -16.64 35.92 20.16
C ALA A 403 -15.37 35.97 21.04
N TYR A 404 -14.22 36.39 20.50
CA TYR A 404 -12.91 36.46 21.17
C TYR A 404 -12.43 37.89 21.44
N ARG A 405 -13.22 38.91 21.08
CA ARG A 405 -12.91 40.32 21.38
C ARG A 405 -12.92 40.61 22.89
N ASN A 406 -13.74 39.90 23.67
CA ASN A 406 -13.76 40.04 25.12
C ASN A 406 -12.61 39.23 25.75
N ARG A 407 -11.49 39.90 26.03
CA ARG A 407 -10.27 39.25 26.54
C ARG A 407 -10.36 38.81 28.02
N SER A 408 -11.46 39.07 28.75
CA SER A 408 -11.66 38.45 30.07
C SER A 408 -12.09 36.98 30.00
N VAL A 409 -12.62 36.52 28.86
CA VAL A 409 -13.00 35.12 28.64
C VAL A 409 -11.85 34.38 27.96
N VAL A 410 -10.94 33.84 28.78
CA VAL A 410 -9.76 33.09 28.30
C VAL A 410 -10.19 31.77 27.66
N ARG A 411 -9.66 31.47 26.46
CA ARG A 411 -9.86 30.23 25.71
C ARG A 411 -8.52 29.77 25.09
N PRO A 412 -8.36 28.48 24.73
CA PRO A 412 -7.16 27.98 24.07
C PRO A 412 -6.86 28.75 22.76
N GLY A 413 -5.57 28.96 22.47
CA GLY A 413 -5.11 29.63 21.24
C GLY A 413 -5.18 31.17 21.26
N MET A 414 -5.77 31.77 22.30
CA MET A 414 -5.73 33.21 22.53
C MET A 414 -4.35 33.69 23.00
N LEU A 415 -3.93 34.84 22.46
CA LEU A 415 -2.71 35.55 22.84
C LEU A 415 -2.97 36.57 23.95
N PHE A 416 -2.08 36.54 24.93
CA PHE A 416 -1.97 37.47 26.05
C PHE A 416 -0.50 37.83 26.25
N SER A 417 -0.19 38.92 26.97
CA SER A 417 1.18 39.26 27.37
C SER A 417 1.85 38.17 28.23
N SER A 418 1.05 37.33 28.88
CA SER A 418 1.48 36.16 29.64
C SER A 418 1.82 34.93 28.77
N SER A 419 1.28 34.81 27.56
CA SER A 419 1.42 33.64 26.69
C SER A 419 2.86 33.42 26.19
N VAL A 420 3.27 32.16 26.06
CA VAL A 420 4.64 31.78 25.67
C VAL A 420 5.00 32.29 24.26
N ALA A 421 4.09 32.19 23.29
CA ALA A 421 4.29 32.72 21.94
C ALA A 421 4.57 34.23 21.96
N THR A 422 3.72 35.01 22.63
CA THR A 422 3.86 36.47 22.79
C THR A 422 5.21 36.84 23.42
N LYS A 423 5.59 36.17 24.52
CA LYS A 423 6.87 36.40 25.21
C LYS A 423 8.07 36.06 24.33
N ALA A 424 8.01 34.95 23.60
CA ALA A 424 9.09 34.55 22.71
C ALA A 424 9.26 35.54 21.53
N LEU A 425 8.15 36.02 20.96
CA LEU A 425 8.17 37.04 19.89
C LEU A 425 8.76 38.37 20.39
N ILE A 426 8.27 38.89 21.52
CA ILE A 426 8.78 40.11 22.15
C ILE A 426 10.29 39.95 22.49
N GLY A 427 10.70 38.79 23.01
CA GLY A 427 12.10 38.45 23.27
C GLY A 427 12.99 38.35 22.02
N GLN A 428 12.41 38.18 20.83
CA GLN A 428 13.12 38.26 19.54
C GLN A 428 13.08 39.67 18.91
N GLY A 429 12.59 40.67 19.64
CA GLY A 429 12.54 42.08 19.22
C GLY A 429 11.26 42.48 18.49
N TYR A 430 10.18 41.71 18.60
CA TYR A 430 8.88 42.06 18.00
C TYR A 430 8.07 43.00 18.91
N PHE A 431 7.29 43.87 18.29
CA PHE A 431 6.14 44.55 18.86
C PHE A 431 4.88 43.69 18.67
N TRP A 432 3.89 43.84 19.55
CA TRP A 432 2.60 43.13 19.49
C TRP A 432 1.47 44.14 19.25
N GLY A 433 0.68 43.94 18.20
CA GLY A 433 -0.37 44.87 17.75
C GLY A 433 -1.48 45.14 18.77
N ALA A 434 -1.60 44.30 19.80
CA ALA A 434 -2.57 44.48 20.89
C ALA A 434 -2.30 45.72 21.76
N TYR A 435 -1.12 46.34 21.63
CA TYR A 435 -0.78 47.61 22.29
C TYR A 435 -1.20 48.87 21.49
N TRP A 436 -1.75 48.71 20.29
CA TRP A 436 -2.36 49.82 19.55
C TRP A 436 -3.74 50.20 20.12
N SER A 437 -4.14 51.47 19.98
CA SER A 437 -5.43 51.99 20.46
C SER A 437 -6.64 51.35 19.78
N LYS A 438 -6.46 50.86 18.54
CA LYS A 438 -7.32 49.86 17.91
C LYS A 438 -6.51 48.56 17.88
N PRO A 439 -6.77 47.60 18.80
CA PRO A 439 -5.84 46.51 19.04
C PRO A 439 -5.89 45.47 17.92
N ASP A 440 -4.71 44.96 17.60
CA ASP A 440 -4.54 43.80 16.72
C ASP A 440 -3.96 42.63 17.52
N TYR A 441 -4.83 41.70 17.96
CA TYR A 441 -4.41 40.63 18.86
C TYR A 441 -3.56 39.54 18.16
N GLN A 442 -3.75 39.34 16.85
CA GLN A 442 -3.04 38.33 16.05
C GLN A 442 -1.61 38.77 15.72
N HIS A 443 -1.42 40.07 15.49
CA HIS A 443 -0.27 40.60 14.75
C HIS A 443 0.99 40.86 15.57
N PHE A 444 2.12 40.43 15.04
CA PHE A 444 3.45 40.83 15.48
C PHE A 444 4.32 41.25 14.31
N GLN A 445 5.06 42.35 14.49
CA GLN A 445 6.08 42.85 13.57
C GLN A 445 7.35 43.24 14.35
N PRO A 446 8.52 43.40 13.71
CA PRO A 446 9.64 44.09 14.34
C PRO A 446 9.25 45.47 14.86
N LYS A 447 9.96 45.92 15.90
CA LYS A 447 9.97 47.32 16.37
C LYS A 447 10.59 48.25 15.32
#